data_AF-A0A1I4BGF2-F1
#
_entry.id   AF-A0A1I4BGF2-F1
#
_cell.length_a   1.000
_cell.length_b   1.000
_cell.length_c   1.000
_cell.angle_alpha   90.00
_cell.angle_beta   90.00
_cell.angle_gamma   90.00
#
_symmetry.space_group_name_H-M   'P 1'
#
loop_
_entity.id
_entity.type
_entity.pdbx_description
1 polymer ?
#
loop_
_entity_poly.entity_id
_entity_poly.type
_entity_poly.pdbx_seq_one_letter_code
_entity_poly.pdbx_strand_id
1 'polypeptide(L)'
;MIFDVDQNDRPLLHIIGYTFNSSYNSLEMVHLLQTSVEASSDELDRVIVHELAMSVIYNIPVFLNHDELEESLSKYYNQLYEHGFQLINENYEVKKYKLLDTLVPDFVDQKGELTGEKIPRIYSFSEVKYYKNILMEKLKKLDNAQYVINNLKDGLNELSEGLNSFSRNENRLQEVLTNYPILFGTEYIEVLDKHSFGSEYEADYVLKRYNGLYDVVEIEASTLNVYTKQGNPTSALVHAEQQIMDWLEWIEHNNSYARDKIQELYSPKGYVVIGRSNALTLETKEKLRRRNLVFRYKIEVITYDDLLENAKSLLNLLTGNKSEDD
;
A
#
# COMPACT_ATOMS: atom_id res chain seq x y z
N MET A 1 22.97 -10.11 29.84
CA MET A 1 22.23 -9.30 30.84
C MET A 1 20.83 -9.86 30.96
N ILE A 2 20.14 -9.62 32.08
CA ILE A 2 18.73 -9.99 32.26
C ILE A 2 17.93 -8.70 32.48
N PHE A 3 16.89 -8.49 31.69
CA PHE A 3 15.92 -7.42 31.85
C PHE A 3 14.83 -7.84 32.84
N ASP A 4 14.52 -6.95 33.76
CA ASP A 4 13.47 -7.13 34.76
C ASP A 4 12.75 -5.80 35.02
N VAL A 5 11.70 -5.83 35.84
CA VAL A 5 11.05 -4.63 36.40
C VAL A 5 11.00 -4.72 37.91
N ASP A 6 11.06 -3.57 38.58
CA ASP A 6 10.90 -3.52 40.03
C ASP A 6 9.42 -3.54 40.45
N GLN A 7 9.19 -3.52 41.77
CA GLN A 7 7.84 -3.50 42.37
C GLN A 7 6.94 -2.32 41.93
N ASN A 8 7.50 -1.28 41.30
CA ASN A 8 6.79 -0.13 40.77
C ASN A 8 6.77 -0.13 39.23
N ASP A 9 7.03 -1.28 38.59
CA ASP A 9 7.09 -1.45 37.13
C ASP A 9 8.20 -0.61 36.46
N ARG A 10 9.26 -0.27 37.21
CA ARG A 10 10.41 0.46 36.67
C ARG A 10 11.41 -0.52 36.07
N PRO A 11 11.94 -0.27 34.86
CA PRO A 11 12.84 -1.19 34.19
C PRO A 11 14.21 -1.29 34.89
N LEU A 12 14.76 -2.49 34.92
CA LEU A 12 16.06 -2.83 35.50
C LEU A 12 16.83 -3.74 34.53
N LEU A 13 18.16 -3.61 34.51
CA LEU A 13 19.05 -4.59 33.88
C LEU A 13 20.01 -5.18 34.90
N HIS A 14 19.97 -6.49 35.01
CA HIS A 14 20.87 -7.30 35.81
C HIS A 14 22.07 -7.76 34.97
N ILE A 15 23.27 -7.40 35.44
CA ILE A 15 24.52 -7.92 34.90
C ILE A 15 24.83 -9.21 35.66
N ILE A 16 24.70 -10.33 34.95
CA ILE A 16 25.00 -11.66 35.47
C ILE A 16 26.40 -12.05 35.05
N GLY A 17 27.19 -12.55 35.99
CA GLY A 17 28.50 -13.14 35.75
C GLY A 17 28.55 -14.59 36.21
N TYR A 18 29.52 -15.32 35.69
CA TYR A 18 29.86 -16.64 36.22
C TYR A 18 31.02 -16.49 37.20
N THR A 19 30.88 -17.12 38.37
CA THR A 19 31.96 -17.27 39.35
C THR A 19 32.23 -18.75 39.57
N PHE A 20 33.46 -19.08 39.96
CA PHE A 20 33.83 -20.44 40.30
C PHE A 20 33.79 -20.64 41.81
N ASN A 21 32.86 -21.47 42.27
CA ASN A 21 32.80 -21.84 43.67
C ASN A 21 33.79 -22.96 43.95
N SER A 22 34.93 -22.61 44.56
CA SER A 22 36.00 -23.55 44.90
C SER A 22 35.61 -24.58 45.96
N SER A 23 34.58 -24.31 46.78
CA SER A 23 34.12 -25.23 47.83
C SER A 23 33.31 -26.38 47.25
N TYR A 24 32.52 -26.11 46.20
CA TYR A 24 31.69 -27.11 45.51
C TYR A 24 32.24 -27.54 44.15
N ASN A 25 33.40 -26.99 43.75
CA ASN A 25 34.04 -27.24 42.46
C ASN A 25 33.06 -27.07 41.28
N SER A 26 32.26 -26.01 41.33
CA SER A 26 31.18 -25.76 40.36
C SER A 26 31.15 -24.31 39.92
N LEU A 27 30.67 -24.10 38.69
CA LEU A 27 30.43 -22.77 38.15
C LEU A 27 29.05 -22.30 38.60
N GLU A 28 28.98 -21.14 39.22
CA GLU A 28 27.75 -20.54 39.72
C GLU A 28 27.47 -19.23 38.97
N MET A 29 26.19 -18.93 38.75
CA MET A 29 25.78 -17.62 38.26
C MET A 29 25.58 -16.67 39.44
N VAL A 30 26.13 -15.47 39.32
CA VAL A 30 26.02 -14.41 40.32
C VAL A 30 25.50 -13.14 39.69
N HIS A 31 24.64 -12.46 40.45
CA HIS A 31 24.23 -11.09 40.15
C HIS A 31 25.36 -10.13 40.54
N LEU A 32 26.01 -9.51 39.55
CA LEU A 32 27.15 -8.63 39.77
C LEU A 32 26.71 -7.19 40.04
N LEU A 33 25.78 -6.68 39.23
CA LEU A 33 25.35 -5.29 39.26
C LEU A 33 23.93 -5.17 38.70
N GLN A 34 23.17 -4.21 39.22
CA GLN A 34 21.90 -3.79 38.63
C GLN A 34 22.00 -2.33 38.20
N THR A 35 21.35 -1.98 37.08
CA THR A 35 21.11 -0.59 36.72
C THR A 35 19.88 -0.08 37.46
N SER A 36 20.07 0.52 38.64
CA SER A 36 18.99 1.25 39.33
C SER A 36 19.34 2.73 39.38
N VAL A 37 18.55 3.55 38.69
CA VAL A 37 18.66 5.02 38.78
C VAL A 37 17.41 5.54 39.49
N GLU A 38 17.57 6.25 40.60
CA GLU A 38 16.47 7.01 41.20
C GLU A 38 16.22 8.26 40.35
N ALA A 39 15.41 8.13 39.31
CA ALA A 39 15.17 9.19 38.35
C ALA A 39 13.70 9.22 37.90
N SER A 40 13.35 10.28 37.16
CA SER A 40 12.05 10.39 36.50
C SER A 40 11.86 9.25 35.47
N SER A 41 10.60 8.92 35.13
CA SER A 41 10.30 7.87 34.14
C SER A 41 11.02 8.08 32.81
N ASP A 42 11.10 9.32 32.34
CA ASP A 42 11.76 9.67 31.06
C ASP A 42 13.29 9.52 31.11
N GLU A 43 13.89 9.69 32.28
CA GLU A 43 15.32 9.45 32.49
C GLU A 43 15.62 7.96 32.56
N LEU A 44 14.77 7.18 33.24
CA LEU A 44 14.86 5.72 33.28
C LEU A 44 14.77 5.11 31.87
N ASP A 45 13.78 5.52 31.08
CA ASP A 45 13.60 5.05 29.71
C ASP A 45 14.84 5.37 28.84
N ARG A 46 15.44 6.56 29.00
CA ARG A 46 16.67 6.94 28.30
C ARG A 46 17.87 6.09 28.69
N VAL A 47 18.05 5.82 29.99
CA VAL A 47 19.14 4.99 30.50
C VAL A 47 19.02 3.56 29.98
N ILE A 48 17.82 2.97 30.01
CA ILE A 48 17.61 1.62 29.50
C ILE A 48 17.88 1.55 27.99
N VAL A 49 17.37 2.50 27.21
CA VAL A 49 17.64 2.54 25.76
C VAL A 49 19.14 2.70 25.47
N HIS A 50 19.85 3.48 26.27
CA HIS A 50 21.31 3.59 26.17
C HIS A 50 22.01 2.26 26.46
N GLU A 51 21.65 1.57 27.54
CA GLU A 51 22.23 0.28 27.91
C GLU A 51 21.95 -0.79 26.86
N LEU A 52 20.73 -0.83 26.30
CA LEU A 52 20.41 -1.71 25.18
C LEU A 52 21.21 -1.35 23.92
N ALA A 53 21.47 -0.06 23.67
CA ALA A 53 22.33 0.35 22.56
C ALA A 53 23.75 -0.21 22.75
N MET A 54 24.32 -0.08 23.95
CA MET A 54 25.63 -0.62 24.28
C MET A 54 25.62 -2.15 24.18
N SER A 55 24.55 -2.81 24.63
CA SER A 55 24.41 -4.26 24.53
C SER A 55 24.46 -4.72 23.08
N VAL A 56 23.78 -4.01 22.17
CA VAL A 56 23.82 -4.30 20.73
C VAL A 56 25.22 -4.07 20.15
N ILE A 57 25.86 -2.94 20.48
CA ILE A 57 27.19 -2.57 19.97
C ILE A 57 28.25 -3.60 20.39
N TYR A 58 28.18 -4.07 21.64
CA TYR A 58 29.16 -5.00 22.21
C TYR A 58 28.73 -6.48 22.09
N ASN A 59 27.65 -6.79 21.36
CA ASN A 59 27.13 -8.14 21.18
C ASN A 59 26.84 -8.87 22.52
N ILE A 60 26.26 -8.14 23.47
CA ILE A 60 25.83 -8.65 24.77
C ILE A 60 24.33 -8.94 24.69
N PRO A 61 23.89 -10.22 24.74
CA PRO A 61 22.49 -10.55 24.71
C PRO A 61 21.79 -10.12 26.00
N VAL A 62 20.56 -9.62 25.84
CA VAL A 62 19.66 -9.27 26.93
C VAL A 62 18.53 -10.29 26.95
N PHE A 63 18.38 -11.01 28.05
CA PHE A 63 17.33 -12.01 28.25
C PHE A 63 16.24 -11.46 29.16
N LEU A 64 15.03 -11.95 29.02
CA LEU A 64 13.94 -11.62 29.94
C LEU A 64 14.14 -12.39 31.25
N ASN A 65 13.81 -11.78 32.39
CA ASN A 65 13.68 -12.53 33.63
C ASN A 65 12.46 -13.47 33.55
N HIS A 66 11.33 -12.94 33.07
CA HIS A 66 10.06 -13.65 32.88
C HIS A 66 9.40 -13.29 31.55
N ASP A 67 8.65 -14.23 30.96
CA ASP A 67 8.03 -14.06 29.63
C ASP A 67 7.03 -12.89 29.57
N GLU A 68 6.39 -12.53 30.68
CA GLU A 68 5.45 -11.40 30.77
C GLU A 68 6.09 -10.04 30.45
N LEU A 69 7.41 -9.93 30.57
CA LEU A 69 8.16 -8.69 30.32
C LEU A 69 8.51 -8.48 28.84
N GLU A 70 8.09 -9.41 27.97
CA GLU A 70 8.37 -9.37 26.54
C GLU A 70 7.91 -8.07 25.88
N GLU A 71 6.70 -7.59 26.20
CA GLU A 71 6.15 -6.35 25.63
C GLU A 71 6.92 -5.11 26.10
N SER A 72 7.27 -5.07 27.39
CA SER A 72 8.05 -3.98 27.99
C SER A 72 9.44 -3.88 27.38
N LEU A 73 10.19 -4.98 27.28
CA LEU A 73 11.51 -4.98 26.65
C LEU A 73 11.43 -4.65 25.15
N SER A 74 10.39 -5.14 24.46
CA SER A 74 10.16 -4.84 23.04
C SER A 74 9.96 -3.34 22.81
N LYS A 75 9.23 -2.64 23.70
CA LYS A 75 9.05 -1.17 23.62
C LYS A 75 10.39 -0.45 23.58
N TYR A 76 11.35 -0.84 24.41
CA TYR A 76 12.68 -0.21 24.46
C TYR A 76 13.52 -0.51 23.22
N TYR A 77 13.50 -1.75 22.71
CA TYR A 77 14.17 -2.07 21.45
C TYR A 77 13.55 -1.33 20.25
N ASN A 78 12.22 -1.20 20.20
CA ASN A 78 11.56 -0.39 19.16
C ASN A 78 12.01 1.06 19.24
N GLN A 79 12.03 1.65 20.44
CA GLN A 79 12.52 3.01 20.66
C GLN A 79 13.98 3.16 20.18
N LEU A 80 14.85 2.21 20.53
CA LEU A 80 16.24 2.20 20.11
C LEU A 80 16.39 2.16 18.59
N TYR A 81 15.67 1.28 17.88
CA TYR A 81 15.84 1.12 16.43
C TYR A 81 15.14 2.20 15.61
N GLU A 82 13.96 2.65 16.03
CA GLU A 82 13.21 3.69 15.32
C GLU A 82 13.80 5.07 15.58
N HIS A 83 13.99 5.38 16.87
CA HIS A 83 14.30 6.73 17.34
C HIS A 83 15.76 6.89 17.72
N GLY A 84 16.52 5.82 17.98
CA GLY A 84 17.91 5.91 18.42
C GLY A 84 18.06 6.14 19.92
N PHE A 85 19.28 6.49 20.34
CA PHE A 85 19.67 6.66 21.74
C PHE A 85 20.46 7.96 21.93
N GLN A 86 20.66 8.38 23.17
CA GLN A 86 21.37 9.62 23.51
C GLN A 86 22.71 9.31 24.20
N LEU A 87 23.73 10.10 23.91
CA LEU A 87 25.02 10.11 24.61
C LEU A 87 25.35 11.53 25.04
N ILE A 88 25.97 11.67 26.21
CA ILE A 88 26.55 12.92 26.67
C ILE A 88 27.99 12.97 26.17
N ASN A 89 28.36 14.02 25.43
CA ASN A 89 29.74 14.19 24.97
C ASN A 89 30.65 14.75 26.08
N GLU A 90 31.95 14.84 25.81
CA GLU A 90 32.95 15.40 26.74
C GLU A 90 32.65 16.86 27.17
N ASN A 91 31.82 17.57 26.41
CA ASN A 91 31.40 18.95 26.68
C ASN A 91 30.04 19.03 27.43
N TYR A 92 29.52 17.91 27.95
CA TYR A 92 28.21 17.82 28.61
C TYR A 92 27.01 18.11 27.70
N GLU A 93 27.16 18.04 26.39
CA GLU A 93 26.08 18.19 25.43
C GLU A 93 25.47 16.83 25.10
N VAL A 94 24.14 16.76 25.09
CA VAL A 94 23.39 15.57 24.69
C VAL A 94 23.35 15.48 23.17
N LYS A 95 23.92 14.43 22.61
CA LYS A 95 23.85 14.09 21.18
C LYS A 95 23.03 12.83 20.97
N LYS A 96 22.26 12.82 19.88
CA LYS A 96 21.40 11.71 19.48
C LYS A 96 22.10 10.86 18.42
N TYR A 97 22.10 9.56 18.61
CA TYR A 97 22.74 8.56 17.75
C TYR A 97 21.72 7.52 17.29
N LYS A 98 21.97 6.92 16.13
CA LYS A 98 21.20 5.79 15.61
C LYS A 98 22.17 4.66 15.28
N LEU A 99 21.76 3.42 15.55
CA LEU A 99 22.53 2.25 15.17
C LEU A 99 22.65 2.20 13.64
N LEU A 100 23.82 1.79 13.14
CA LEU A 100 24.05 1.58 11.71
C LEU A 100 23.23 0.39 11.19
N ASP A 101 22.80 0.46 9.94
CA ASP A 101 22.03 -0.61 9.27
C ASP A 101 22.83 -1.93 9.18
N THR A 102 24.16 -1.93 9.33
CA THR A 102 24.98 -3.16 9.38
C THR A 102 24.85 -3.94 10.70
N LEU A 103 24.32 -3.31 11.76
CA LEU A 103 23.88 -3.95 13.00
C LEU A 103 22.37 -4.28 12.93
N VAL A 104 21.76 -4.14 11.76
CA VAL A 104 20.44 -4.65 11.42
C VAL A 104 20.67 -5.73 10.36
N PRO A 105 20.05 -6.92 10.44
CA PRO A 105 20.20 -7.88 9.36
C PRO A 105 19.69 -7.25 8.06
N ASP A 106 20.59 -7.08 7.09
CA ASP A 106 20.20 -6.69 5.74
C ASP A 106 19.58 -7.90 5.06
N PHE A 107 18.25 -7.89 4.95
CA PHE A 107 17.49 -8.96 4.31
C PHE A 107 17.37 -8.77 2.78
N VAL A 108 17.93 -7.69 2.23
CA VAL A 108 17.74 -7.29 0.82
C VAL A 108 19.00 -7.58 0.00
N ASP A 109 20.18 -7.24 0.51
CA ASP A 109 21.45 -7.50 -0.19
C ASP A 109 22.24 -8.65 0.45
N GLN A 110 22.00 -9.89 -0.01
CA GLN A 110 22.93 -11.00 0.20
C GLN A 110 24.21 -10.84 -0.66
N LYS A 111 24.87 -9.68 -0.57
CA LYS A 111 26.24 -9.47 -1.05
C LYS A 111 27.17 -9.16 0.13
N GLY A 112 27.05 -9.96 1.18
CA GLY A 112 28.09 -10.07 2.21
C GLY A 112 28.83 -11.37 1.97
N GLU A 113 30.04 -11.31 1.40
CA GLU A 113 30.95 -12.44 1.43
C GLU A 113 31.06 -12.96 2.87
N LEU A 114 30.90 -14.28 3.04
CA LEU A 114 31.19 -15.02 4.28
C LEU A 114 32.71 -15.10 4.55
N THR A 115 33.45 -14.03 4.25
CA THR A 115 34.91 -13.97 4.36
C THR A 115 35.28 -13.15 5.59
N GLY A 116 35.40 -13.86 6.71
CA GLY A 116 35.95 -13.34 7.95
C GLY A 116 35.22 -13.94 9.15
N GLU A 117 35.97 -14.57 10.05
CA GLU A 117 35.50 -15.06 11.35
C GLU A 117 34.88 -13.91 12.17
N LYS A 118 33.62 -13.58 11.90
CA LYS A 118 32.81 -12.76 12.79
C LYS A 118 32.25 -13.70 13.83
N ILE A 119 32.57 -13.45 15.10
CA ILE A 119 31.88 -14.08 16.23
C ILE A 119 30.38 -14.00 15.92
N PRO A 120 29.64 -15.13 15.88
CA PRO A 120 28.22 -15.10 15.57
C PRO A 120 27.52 -14.18 16.56
N ARG A 121 26.81 -13.17 16.05
CA ARG A 121 26.03 -12.27 16.89
C ARG A 121 24.92 -13.06 17.57
N ILE A 122 24.81 -12.91 18.88
CA ILE A 122 23.70 -13.49 19.65
C ILE A 122 22.64 -12.42 19.76
N TYR A 123 21.52 -12.62 19.07
CA TYR A 123 20.38 -11.71 19.13
C TYR A 123 19.57 -11.98 20.39
N SER A 124 19.16 -10.92 21.09
CA SER A 124 18.12 -11.04 22.11
C SER A 124 16.79 -11.45 21.46
N PHE A 125 15.92 -12.08 22.26
CA PHE A 125 14.58 -12.44 21.81
C PHE A 125 13.81 -11.24 21.24
N SER A 126 13.91 -10.09 21.89
CA SER A 126 13.20 -8.86 21.52
C SER A 126 13.71 -8.26 20.22
N GLU A 127 15.01 -8.35 19.93
CA GLU A 127 15.57 -7.99 18.62
C GLU A 127 14.98 -8.87 17.50
N VAL A 128 14.92 -10.19 17.73
CA VAL A 128 14.35 -11.13 16.76
C VAL A 128 12.87 -10.80 16.51
N LYS A 129 12.10 -10.48 17.55
CA LYS A 129 10.70 -10.08 17.43
C LYS A 129 10.54 -8.79 16.62
N TYR A 130 11.36 -7.78 16.86
CA TYR A 130 11.37 -6.54 16.08
C TYR A 130 11.59 -6.81 14.59
N TYR A 131 12.61 -7.60 14.24
CA TYR A 131 12.89 -7.94 12.85
C TYR A 131 11.79 -8.78 12.21
N LYS A 132 11.21 -9.74 12.96
CA LYS A 132 10.06 -10.52 12.51
C LYS A 132 8.90 -9.61 12.12
N ASN A 133 8.57 -8.60 12.94
CA ASN A 133 7.47 -7.68 12.66
C ASN A 133 7.73 -6.85 11.39
N ILE A 134 8.95 -6.32 11.21
CA ILE A 134 9.33 -5.62 9.98
C ILE A 134 9.20 -6.53 8.76
N LEU A 135 9.68 -7.77 8.87
CA LEU A 135 9.59 -8.75 7.79
C LEU A 135 8.14 -9.06 7.43
N MET A 136 7.28 -9.26 8.44
CA MET A 136 5.84 -9.50 8.24
C MET A 136 5.16 -8.34 7.53
N GLU A 137 5.46 -7.09 7.92
CA GLU A 137 4.93 -5.90 7.24
C GLU A 137 5.42 -5.78 5.79
N LYS A 138 6.69 -6.11 5.53
CA LYS A 138 7.23 -6.16 4.16
C LYS A 138 6.55 -7.25 3.33
N LEU A 139 6.39 -8.45 3.89
CA LEU A 139 5.69 -9.57 3.23
C LEU A 139 4.25 -9.19 2.89
N LYS A 140 3.53 -8.58 3.82
CA LYS A 140 2.16 -8.08 3.59
C LYS A 140 2.09 -7.07 2.45
N LYS A 141 3.08 -6.16 2.34
CA LYS A 141 3.16 -5.21 1.20
C LYS A 141 3.40 -5.92 -0.12
N LEU A 142 4.26 -6.94 -0.14
CA LEU A 142 4.51 -7.76 -1.34
C LEU A 142 3.27 -8.56 -1.74
N ASP A 143 2.56 -9.16 -0.79
CA ASP A 143 1.32 -9.89 -1.04
C ASP A 143 0.24 -8.98 -1.62
N ASN A 144 0.07 -7.78 -1.06
CA ASN A 144 -0.87 -6.79 -1.60
C ASN A 144 -0.51 -6.36 -3.02
N ALA A 145 0.79 -6.13 -3.30
CA ALA A 145 1.24 -5.80 -4.65
C ALA A 145 0.98 -6.95 -5.63
N GLN A 146 1.23 -8.19 -5.21
CA GLN A 146 0.96 -9.37 -6.02
C GLN A 146 -0.54 -9.54 -6.28
N TYR A 147 -1.39 -9.27 -5.30
CA TYR A 147 -2.83 -9.28 -5.45
C TYR A 147 -3.30 -8.28 -6.51
N VAL A 148 -2.82 -7.02 -6.45
CA VAL A 148 -3.13 -5.99 -7.45
C VAL A 148 -2.71 -6.42 -8.86
N ILE A 149 -1.49 -6.96 -9.00
CA ILE A 149 -0.97 -7.45 -10.28
C ILE A 149 -1.82 -8.60 -10.82
N ASN A 150 -2.21 -9.56 -9.98
CA ASN A 150 -3.04 -10.69 -10.39
C ASN A 150 -4.43 -10.20 -10.80
N ASN A 151 -5.06 -9.33 -10.01
CA ASN A 151 -6.36 -8.75 -10.32
C ASN A 151 -6.36 -8.02 -11.67
N LEU A 152 -5.29 -7.26 -11.97
CA LEU A 152 -5.10 -6.59 -13.25
C LEU A 152 -4.93 -7.58 -14.41
N LYS A 153 -4.14 -8.64 -14.21
CA LYS A 153 -3.93 -9.70 -15.22
C LYS A 153 -5.23 -10.44 -15.53
N ASP A 154 -5.99 -10.81 -14.50
CA ASP A 154 -7.25 -11.53 -14.63
C ASP A 154 -8.27 -10.67 -15.37
N GLY A 155 -8.45 -9.40 -14.95
CA GLY A 155 -9.33 -8.46 -15.64
C GLY A 155 -8.94 -8.21 -17.10
N LEU A 156 -7.63 -8.09 -17.39
CA LEU A 156 -7.12 -7.97 -18.76
C LEU A 156 -7.45 -9.19 -19.62
N ASN A 157 -7.24 -10.39 -19.07
CA ASN A 157 -7.52 -11.64 -19.77
C ASN A 157 -9.01 -11.77 -20.05
N GLU A 158 -9.86 -11.59 -19.04
CA GLU A 158 -11.32 -11.72 -19.19
C GLU A 158 -11.89 -10.68 -20.15
N LEU A 159 -11.44 -9.43 -20.07
CA LEU A 159 -11.89 -8.37 -20.98
C LEU A 159 -11.43 -8.67 -22.42
N SER A 160 -10.18 -9.10 -22.60
CA SER A 160 -9.64 -9.46 -23.92
C SER A 160 -10.36 -10.67 -24.52
N GLU A 161 -10.68 -11.70 -23.73
CA GLU A 161 -11.44 -12.85 -24.19
C GLU A 161 -12.87 -12.47 -24.58
N GLY A 162 -13.55 -11.67 -23.76
CA GLY A 162 -14.91 -11.18 -24.03
C GLY A 162 -14.99 -10.43 -25.36
N LEU A 163 -14.04 -9.53 -25.63
CA LEU A 163 -14.02 -8.71 -26.84
C LEU A 163 -13.66 -9.49 -28.12
N ASN A 164 -12.91 -10.59 -27.98
CA ASN A 164 -12.51 -11.46 -29.10
C ASN A 164 -13.47 -12.64 -29.34
N SER A 165 -14.47 -12.83 -28.47
CA SER A 165 -15.46 -13.90 -28.61
C SER A 165 -16.29 -13.75 -29.91
N PHE A 166 -16.59 -14.88 -30.57
CA PHE A 166 -17.34 -14.90 -31.83
C PHE A 166 -18.79 -14.41 -31.65
N SER A 167 -19.40 -14.73 -30.52
CA SER A 167 -20.69 -14.20 -30.08
C SER A 167 -20.45 -13.24 -28.92
N ARG A 168 -20.35 -11.95 -29.22
CA ARG A 168 -20.17 -10.92 -28.20
C ARG A 168 -21.35 -10.89 -27.24
N ASN A 169 -21.03 -10.98 -25.97
CA ASN A 169 -21.99 -10.97 -24.88
C ASN A 169 -21.75 -9.72 -24.04
N GLU A 170 -22.55 -8.68 -24.27
CA GLU A 170 -22.42 -7.40 -23.56
C GLU A 170 -22.62 -7.57 -22.04
N ASN A 171 -23.49 -8.49 -21.59
CA ASN A 171 -23.63 -8.79 -20.15
C ASN A 171 -22.34 -9.35 -19.56
N ARG A 172 -21.57 -10.13 -20.33
CA ARG A 172 -20.27 -10.65 -19.88
C ARG A 172 -19.24 -9.53 -19.79
N LEU A 173 -19.23 -8.58 -20.73
CA LEU A 173 -18.35 -7.42 -20.66
C LEU A 173 -18.70 -6.53 -19.46
N GLN A 174 -19.98 -6.33 -19.19
CA GLN A 174 -20.45 -5.63 -18.00
C GLN A 174 -20.00 -6.32 -16.70
N GLU A 175 -20.16 -7.65 -16.61
CA GLU A 175 -19.69 -8.45 -15.46
C GLU A 175 -18.19 -8.27 -15.23
N VAL A 176 -17.37 -8.31 -16.28
CA VAL A 176 -15.92 -8.08 -16.18
C VAL A 176 -15.62 -6.68 -15.67
N LEU A 177 -16.22 -5.63 -16.26
CA LEU A 177 -15.97 -4.26 -15.82
C LEU A 177 -16.45 -3.98 -14.39
N THR A 178 -17.48 -4.69 -13.92
CA THR A 178 -17.97 -4.60 -12.54
C THR A 178 -17.00 -5.27 -11.56
N ASN A 179 -16.50 -6.46 -11.90
CA ASN A 179 -15.62 -7.24 -11.03
C ASN A 179 -14.18 -6.71 -10.98
N TYR A 180 -13.75 -5.95 -12.00
CA TYR A 180 -12.39 -5.45 -12.12
C TYR A 180 -12.33 -3.91 -12.23
N PRO A 181 -12.63 -3.15 -11.15
CA PRO A 181 -12.55 -1.68 -11.15
C PRO A 181 -11.19 -1.13 -11.60
N ILE A 182 -10.11 -1.88 -11.36
CA ILE A 182 -8.74 -1.54 -11.75
C ILE A 182 -8.56 -1.32 -13.25
N LEU A 183 -9.47 -1.83 -14.09
CA LEU A 183 -9.48 -1.59 -15.53
C LEU A 183 -9.74 -0.11 -15.87
N PHE A 184 -10.40 0.65 -14.99
CA PHE A 184 -10.63 2.08 -15.16
C PHE A 184 -9.46 2.94 -14.65
N GLY A 185 -8.57 2.38 -13.81
CA GLY A 185 -7.45 3.10 -13.19
C GLY A 185 -7.14 2.61 -11.78
N THR A 186 -5.97 3.00 -11.24
CA THR A 186 -5.54 2.61 -9.89
C THR A 186 -6.27 3.37 -8.79
N GLU A 187 -6.93 4.48 -9.13
CA GLU A 187 -7.70 5.28 -8.20
C GLU A 187 -9.05 4.65 -7.84
N TYR A 188 -9.56 3.72 -8.65
CA TYR A 188 -10.89 3.11 -8.47
C TYR A 188 -10.81 1.81 -7.67
N ILE A 189 -11.65 1.73 -6.65
CA ILE A 189 -11.65 0.61 -5.69
C ILE A 189 -12.92 -0.25 -5.78
N GLU A 190 -13.99 0.27 -6.38
CA GLU A 190 -15.30 -0.39 -6.42
C GLU A 190 -16.12 0.16 -7.59
N VAL A 191 -16.91 -0.71 -8.24
CA VAL A 191 -17.92 -0.35 -9.24
C VAL A 191 -19.30 -0.64 -8.65
N LEU A 192 -20.17 0.37 -8.64
CA LEU A 192 -21.56 0.24 -8.26
C LEU A 192 -22.41 0.12 -9.53
N ASP A 193 -22.97 -1.06 -9.77
CA ASP A 193 -23.85 -1.34 -10.92
C ASP A 193 -25.28 -0.77 -10.70
N LYS A 194 -25.84 -0.15 -11.74
CA LYS A 194 -27.20 0.41 -11.82
C LYS A 194 -27.56 1.29 -10.65
N HIS A 195 -26.88 2.43 -10.55
CA HIS A 195 -27.15 3.37 -9.48
C HIS A 195 -28.24 4.37 -9.87
N SER A 196 -29.33 4.41 -9.09
CA SER A 196 -30.42 5.36 -9.33
C SER A 196 -30.11 6.74 -8.74
N PHE A 197 -30.10 7.76 -9.60
CA PHE A 197 -30.11 9.17 -9.22
C PHE A 197 -31.57 9.64 -9.06
N GLY A 198 -32.10 9.47 -7.86
CA GLY A 198 -33.52 9.74 -7.59
C GLY A 198 -34.42 8.72 -8.30
N SER A 199 -35.58 9.16 -8.77
CA SER A 199 -36.51 8.33 -9.58
C SER A 199 -36.41 8.60 -11.08
N GLU A 200 -35.55 9.54 -11.48
CA GLU A 200 -35.55 10.12 -12.83
C GLU A 200 -34.43 9.54 -13.70
N TYR A 201 -33.29 9.17 -13.10
CA TYR A 201 -32.14 8.69 -13.83
C TYR A 201 -31.53 7.45 -13.16
N GLU A 202 -30.99 6.55 -13.97
CA GLU A 202 -30.20 5.39 -13.54
C GLU A 202 -28.92 5.41 -14.36
N ALA A 203 -27.78 5.49 -13.68
CA ALA A 203 -26.49 5.35 -14.33
C ALA A 203 -26.11 3.88 -14.43
N ASP A 204 -25.52 3.50 -15.55
CA ASP A 204 -24.98 2.15 -15.73
C ASP A 204 -24.01 1.84 -14.61
N TYR A 205 -22.91 2.61 -14.47
CA TYR A 205 -21.99 2.49 -13.33
C TYR A 205 -21.72 3.80 -12.59
N VAL A 206 -21.41 3.64 -11.31
CA VAL A 206 -20.73 4.64 -10.48
C VAL A 206 -19.41 4.05 -9.98
N LEU A 207 -18.28 4.66 -10.33
CA LEU A 207 -16.95 4.26 -9.89
C LEU A 207 -16.60 4.97 -8.60
N LYS A 208 -16.22 4.23 -7.57
CA LYS A 208 -15.75 4.79 -6.30
C LYS A 208 -14.24 4.87 -6.27
N ARG A 209 -13.72 6.03 -5.90
CA ARG A 209 -12.29 6.27 -5.72
C ARG A 209 -11.84 5.98 -4.29
N TYR A 210 -10.54 5.68 -4.11
CA TYR A 210 -9.97 5.43 -2.76
C TYR A 210 -10.10 6.61 -1.79
N ASN A 211 -10.27 7.83 -2.32
CA ASN A 211 -10.39 9.06 -1.53
C ASN A 211 -11.84 9.41 -1.17
N GLY A 212 -12.81 8.53 -1.44
CA GLY A 212 -14.23 8.74 -1.14
C GLY A 212 -15.03 9.45 -2.23
N LEU A 213 -14.38 9.97 -3.27
CA LEU A 213 -15.07 10.57 -4.42
C LEU A 213 -15.61 9.51 -5.38
N TYR A 214 -16.52 9.92 -6.26
CA TYR A 214 -17.14 9.05 -7.25
C TYR A 214 -17.11 9.67 -8.64
N ASP A 215 -17.16 8.81 -9.66
CA ASP A 215 -17.36 9.16 -11.07
C ASP A 215 -18.49 8.31 -11.66
N VAL A 216 -19.05 8.74 -12.78
CA VAL A 216 -20.18 8.07 -13.45
C VAL A 216 -19.76 7.52 -14.80
N VAL A 217 -20.34 6.39 -15.22
CA VAL A 217 -20.03 5.74 -16.50
C VAL A 217 -21.33 5.35 -17.18
N GLU A 218 -21.44 5.67 -18.47
CA GLU A 218 -22.42 5.11 -19.41
C GLU A 218 -21.69 4.08 -20.29
N ILE A 219 -22.29 2.91 -20.45
CA ILE A 219 -21.72 1.80 -21.21
C ILE A 219 -22.56 1.50 -22.44
N GLU A 220 -21.91 1.67 -23.58
CA GLU A 220 -22.47 1.32 -24.87
C GLU A 220 -21.82 0.06 -25.43
N ALA A 221 -22.51 -0.61 -26.34
CA ALA A 221 -22.04 -1.89 -26.87
C ALA A 221 -20.69 -1.76 -27.59
N SER A 222 -19.81 -2.74 -27.37
CA SER A 222 -18.48 -2.81 -28.00
C SER A 222 -18.53 -2.90 -29.54
N THR A 223 -19.69 -3.27 -30.11
CA THR A 223 -19.91 -3.38 -31.56
C THR A 223 -20.28 -2.06 -32.22
N LEU A 224 -20.62 -1.03 -31.45
CA LEU A 224 -21.05 0.25 -31.99
C LEU A 224 -19.86 1.03 -32.55
N ASN A 225 -20.10 1.74 -33.65
CA ASN A 225 -19.13 2.68 -34.18
C ASN A 225 -19.25 4.00 -33.41
N VAL A 226 -18.12 4.60 -33.06
CA VAL A 226 -18.06 5.92 -32.42
C VAL A 226 -18.37 7.04 -33.44
N TYR A 227 -17.93 6.85 -34.68
CA TYR A 227 -18.16 7.78 -35.79
C TYR A 227 -18.81 7.08 -36.99
N THR A 228 -19.64 7.83 -37.70
CA THR A 228 -20.19 7.47 -39.01
C THR A 228 -19.10 7.42 -40.09
N LYS A 229 -19.38 6.82 -41.25
CA LYS A 229 -18.46 6.80 -42.39
C LYS A 229 -18.08 8.19 -42.90
N GLN A 230 -18.95 9.18 -42.69
CA GLN A 230 -18.72 10.59 -43.02
C GLN A 230 -17.89 11.32 -41.94
N GLY A 231 -17.49 10.64 -40.87
CA GLY A 231 -16.67 11.19 -39.81
C GLY A 231 -17.41 12.08 -38.81
N ASN A 232 -18.74 11.96 -38.72
CA ASN A 232 -19.58 12.60 -37.69
C ASN A 232 -19.83 11.65 -36.52
N PRO A 233 -19.98 12.13 -35.27
CA PRO A 233 -20.41 11.31 -34.13
C PRO A 233 -21.66 10.47 -34.48
N THR A 234 -21.72 9.22 -34.01
CA THR A 234 -22.93 8.42 -34.14
C THR A 234 -24.01 8.88 -33.17
N SER A 235 -25.27 8.51 -33.45
CA SER A 235 -26.37 8.80 -32.53
C SER A 235 -26.16 8.16 -31.16
N ALA A 236 -25.54 6.96 -31.11
CA ALA A 236 -25.20 6.29 -29.85
C ALA A 236 -24.21 7.11 -29.03
N LEU A 237 -23.11 7.58 -29.63
CA LEU A 237 -22.16 8.45 -28.93
C LEU A 237 -22.83 9.73 -28.40
N VAL A 238 -23.63 10.40 -29.24
CA VAL A 238 -24.32 11.64 -28.82
C VAL A 238 -25.31 11.38 -27.69
N HIS A 239 -26.02 10.26 -27.73
CA HIS A 239 -26.97 9.87 -26.69
C HIS A 239 -26.27 9.58 -25.35
N ALA A 240 -25.20 8.78 -25.37
CA ALA A 240 -24.43 8.46 -24.18
C ALA A 240 -23.82 9.70 -23.52
N GLU A 241 -23.29 10.62 -24.33
CA GLU A 241 -22.79 11.91 -23.82
C GLU A 241 -23.90 12.75 -23.20
N GLN A 242 -25.11 12.75 -23.79
CA GLN A 242 -26.25 13.46 -23.23
C GLN A 242 -26.68 12.87 -21.89
N GLN A 243 -26.74 11.54 -21.76
CA GLN A 243 -27.04 10.87 -20.47
C GLN A 243 -26.05 11.31 -19.38
N ILE A 244 -24.75 11.29 -19.69
CA ILE A 244 -23.73 11.78 -18.77
C ILE A 244 -23.97 13.24 -18.40
N MET A 245 -24.25 14.12 -19.37
CA MET A 245 -24.55 15.54 -19.08
C MET A 245 -25.76 15.70 -18.18
N ASP A 246 -26.84 14.96 -18.44
CA ASP A 246 -28.07 15.00 -17.66
C ASP A 246 -27.81 14.55 -16.21
N TRP A 247 -27.01 13.50 -16.01
CA TRP A 247 -26.64 13.05 -14.67
C TRP A 247 -25.76 14.05 -13.94
N LEU A 248 -24.74 14.61 -14.61
CA LEU A 248 -23.89 15.64 -14.01
C LEU A 248 -24.70 16.87 -13.60
N GLU A 249 -25.62 17.33 -14.46
CA GLU A 249 -26.52 18.43 -14.16
C GLU A 249 -27.43 18.09 -12.98
N TRP A 250 -28.01 16.89 -12.95
CA TRP A 250 -28.88 16.45 -11.85
C TRP A 250 -28.13 16.40 -10.52
N ILE A 251 -26.89 15.87 -10.50
CA ILE A 251 -26.04 15.77 -9.31
C ILE A 251 -25.67 17.16 -8.79
N GLU A 252 -25.32 18.10 -9.68
CA GLU A 252 -25.01 19.47 -9.32
C GLU A 252 -26.22 20.19 -8.69
N HIS A 253 -27.43 20.00 -9.23
CA HIS A 253 -28.66 20.61 -8.71
C HIS A 253 -29.21 19.94 -7.44
N ASN A 254 -29.03 18.63 -7.28
CA ASN A 254 -29.58 17.83 -6.17
C ASN A 254 -28.55 17.47 -5.11
N ASN A 255 -27.47 18.24 -5.01
CA ASN A 255 -26.28 17.95 -4.19
C ASN A 255 -26.62 17.54 -2.74
N SER A 256 -27.65 18.10 -2.11
CA SER A 256 -28.11 17.68 -0.78
C SER A 256 -28.64 16.24 -0.74
N TYR A 257 -29.49 15.84 -1.69
CA TYR A 257 -30.06 14.50 -1.78
C TYR A 257 -29.04 13.48 -2.30
N ALA A 258 -28.22 13.88 -3.28
CA ALA A 258 -27.14 13.06 -3.80
C ALA A 258 -26.13 12.67 -2.70
N ARG A 259 -25.77 13.62 -1.81
CA ARG A 259 -24.89 13.35 -0.65
C ARG A 259 -25.48 12.40 0.38
N ASP A 260 -26.81 12.37 0.54
CA ASP A 260 -27.47 11.48 1.52
C ASP A 260 -27.53 10.02 1.03
N LYS A 261 -27.49 9.79 -0.29
CA LYS A 261 -27.53 8.46 -0.93
C LYS A 261 -26.16 7.91 -1.29
N ILE A 262 -25.26 8.79 -1.76
CA ILE A 262 -23.84 8.53 -1.97
C ILE A 262 -23.07 9.62 -1.22
N GLN A 263 -22.60 9.29 -0.03
CA GLN A 263 -21.77 10.19 0.76
C GLN A 263 -20.56 10.64 -0.09
N GLU A 264 -20.43 11.95 -0.32
CA GLU A 264 -19.30 12.59 -1.05
C GLU A 264 -19.33 12.59 -2.61
N LEU A 265 -20.50 12.47 -3.24
CA LEU A 265 -20.64 12.71 -4.70
C LEU A 265 -20.49 14.22 -5.05
N TYR A 266 -19.25 14.72 -5.11
CA TYR A 266 -18.92 16.10 -5.45
C TYR A 266 -18.33 16.23 -6.85
N SER A 267 -19.07 16.82 -7.79
CA SER A 267 -18.61 17.10 -9.16
C SER A 267 -17.88 15.91 -9.83
N PRO A 268 -18.56 14.76 -10.01
CA PRO A 268 -17.98 13.59 -10.65
C PRO A 268 -17.50 13.91 -12.08
N LYS A 269 -16.53 13.14 -12.54
CA LYS A 269 -16.24 13.02 -13.98
C LYS A 269 -17.16 11.95 -14.57
N GLY A 270 -17.58 12.16 -15.81
CA GLY A 270 -18.33 11.21 -16.60
C GLY A 270 -17.45 10.47 -17.60
N TYR A 271 -17.71 9.19 -17.76
CA TYR A 271 -17.06 8.33 -18.76
C TYR A 271 -18.11 7.75 -19.70
N VAL A 272 -17.81 7.74 -20.99
CA VAL A 272 -18.57 6.99 -21.98
C VAL A 272 -17.67 5.86 -22.49
N VAL A 273 -18.05 4.61 -22.23
CA VAL A 273 -17.34 3.43 -22.75
C VAL A 273 -18.07 2.94 -23.99
N ILE A 274 -17.49 3.11 -25.18
CA ILE A 274 -18.17 2.76 -26.44
C ILE A 274 -17.21 2.23 -27.51
N GLY A 275 -17.64 1.16 -28.18
CA GLY A 275 -16.99 0.70 -29.41
C GLY A 275 -15.53 0.26 -29.24
N ARG A 276 -14.83 0.16 -30.37
CA ARG A 276 -13.47 -0.40 -30.46
C ARG A 276 -12.55 0.55 -31.22
N SER A 277 -11.29 0.67 -30.78
CA SER A 277 -10.32 1.58 -31.39
C SER A 277 -9.90 1.13 -32.80
N ASN A 278 -10.02 -0.16 -33.10
CA ASN A 278 -9.74 -0.73 -34.42
C ASN A 278 -10.76 -0.32 -35.50
N ALA A 279 -11.95 0.15 -35.11
CA ALA A 279 -12.96 0.69 -36.01
C ALA A 279 -12.71 2.18 -36.34
N LEU A 280 -11.76 2.82 -35.67
CA LEU A 280 -11.42 4.24 -35.87
C LEU A 280 -10.30 4.39 -36.90
N THR A 281 -10.54 5.25 -37.89
CA THR A 281 -9.47 5.78 -38.76
C THR A 281 -8.64 6.81 -38.00
N LEU A 282 -7.42 7.11 -38.49
CA LEU A 282 -6.54 8.13 -37.90
C LEU A 282 -7.26 9.49 -37.74
N GLU A 283 -8.07 9.88 -38.73
CA GLU A 283 -8.85 11.11 -38.68
C GLU A 283 -9.91 11.08 -37.56
N THR A 284 -10.63 9.97 -37.42
CA THR A 284 -11.65 9.84 -36.36
C THR A 284 -11.04 9.70 -34.97
N LYS A 285 -9.84 9.11 -34.83
CA LYS A 285 -9.07 9.12 -33.57
C LYS A 285 -8.70 10.54 -33.16
N GLU A 286 -8.24 11.37 -34.09
CA GLU A 286 -7.95 12.79 -33.82
C GLU A 286 -9.22 13.58 -33.47
N LYS A 287 -10.36 13.28 -34.11
CA LYS A 287 -11.65 13.87 -33.74
C LYS A 287 -12.07 13.48 -32.33
N LEU A 288 -11.91 12.21 -31.93
CA LEU A 288 -12.21 11.74 -30.59
C LEU A 288 -11.34 12.44 -29.55
N ARG A 289 -10.03 12.53 -29.81
CA ARG A 289 -9.07 13.25 -28.95
C ARG A 289 -9.46 14.71 -28.79
N ARG A 290 -9.83 15.40 -29.87
CA ARG A 290 -10.32 16.79 -29.82
C ARG A 290 -11.61 16.91 -29.02
N ARG A 291 -12.53 15.94 -29.16
CA ARG A 291 -13.79 15.90 -28.40
C ARG A 291 -13.54 15.77 -26.89
N ASN A 292 -12.69 14.84 -26.47
CA ASN A 292 -12.27 14.70 -25.06
C ASN A 292 -11.55 15.96 -24.54
N LEU A 293 -10.78 16.65 -25.40
CA LEU A 293 -10.14 17.91 -25.03
C LEU A 293 -11.16 19.05 -24.80
N VAL A 294 -12.26 19.07 -25.56
CA VAL A 294 -13.34 20.05 -25.40
C VAL A 294 -14.12 19.81 -24.11
N PHE A 295 -14.44 18.55 -23.79
CA PHE A 295 -15.18 18.17 -22.57
C PHE A 295 -14.31 18.06 -21.31
N ARG A 296 -13.05 18.52 -21.38
CA ARG A 296 -12.00 18.36 -20.37
C ARG A 296 -12.53 18.34 -18.92
N TYR A 297 -12.09 17.32 -18.18
CA TYR A 297 -12.42 17.09 -16.76
C TYR A 297 -13.90 16.79 -16.44
N LYS A 298 -14.83 16.92 -17.40
CA LYS A 298 -16.25 16.62 -17.19
C LYS A 298 -16.68 15.33 -17.89
N ILE A 299 -16.33 15.14 -19.16
CA ILE A 299 -16.67 13.91 -19.91
C ILE A 299 -15.45 13.40 -20.64
N GLU A 300 -15.21 12.09 -20.56
CA GLU A 300 -14.22 11.40 -21.37
C GLU A 300 -14.85 10.20 -22.09
N VAL A 301 -14.69 10.18 -23.41
CA VAL A 301 -15.11 9.05 -24.25
C VAL A 301 -13.92 8.13 -24.44
N ILE A 302 -14.07 6.87 -24.03
CA ILE A 302 -13.05 5.82 -24.12
C ILE A 302 -13.63 4.62 -24.85
N THR A 303 -12.79 3.94 -25.63
CA THR A 303 -13.15 2.65 -26.23
C THR A 303 -12.77 1.50 -25.29
N TYR A 304 -13.35 0.31 -25.52
CA TYR A 304 -12.95 -0.89 -24.78
C TYR A 304 -11.47 -1.26 -25.00
N ASP A 305 -10.91 -0.88 -26.16
CA ASP A 305 -9.48 -1.05 -26.44
C ASP A 305 -8.63 -0.10 -25.62
N ASP A 306 -9.08 1.14 -25.39
CA ASP A 306 -8.35 2.11 -24.56
C ASP A 306 -8.28 1.61 -23.10
N LEU A 307 -9.36 1.02 -22.57
CA LEU A 307 -9.35 0.36 -21.25
C LEU A 307 -8.30 -0.75 -21.19
N LEU A 308 -8.26 -1.62 -22.20
CA LEU A 308 -7.26 -2.68 -22.31
C LEU A 308 -5.83 -2.13 -22.41
N GLU A 309 -5.59 -1.14 -23.26
CA GLU A 309 -4.27 -0.55 -23.48
C GLU A 309 -3.76 0.19 -22.23
N ASN A 310 -4.63 0.91 -21.53
CA ASN A 310 -4.30 1.58 -20.27
C ASN A 310 -3.95 0.56 -19.17
N ALA A 311 -4.78 -0.49 -19.02
CA ALA A 311 -4.52 -1.56 -18.06
C ALA A 311 -3.24 -2.35 -18.38
N LYS A 312 -2.93 -2.60 -19.66
CA LYS A 312 -1.66 -3.22 -20.09
C LYS A 312 -0.46 -2.33 -19.79
N SER A 313 -0.56 -1.04 -20.11
CA SER A 313 0.48 -0.04 -19.81
C SER A 313 0.76 0.02 -18.32
N LEU A 314 -0.29 0.01 -17.49
CA LEU A 314 -0.18 -0.06 -16.04
C LEU A 314 0.50 -1.36 -15.59
N LEU A 315 0.11 -2.52 -16.14
CA LEU A 315 0.71 -3.80 -15.79
C LEU A 315 2.21 -3.80 -16.11
N ASN A 316 2.60 -3.33 -17.29
CA ASN A 316 4.01 -3.25 -17.71
C ASN A 316 4.82 -2.33 -16.78
N LEU A 317 4.25 -1.19 -16.38
CA LEU A 317 4.86 -0.28 -15.42
C LEU A 317 5.08 -0.97 -14.06
N LEU A 318 4.07 -1.71 -13.57
CA LEU A 318 4.13 -2.40 -12.28
C LEU A 318 5.08 -3.60 -12.27
N THR A 319 5.21 -4.33 -13.40
CA THR A 319 6.11 -5.49 -13.51
C THR A 319 7.53 -5.11 -13.91
N GLY A 320 7.78 -3.85 -14.27
CA GLY A 320 9.10 -3.40 -14.74
C GLY A 320 9.48 -3.93 -16.12
N ASN A 321 8.52 -4.51 -16.86
CA ASN A 321 8.71 -4.87 -18.25
C ASN A 321 8.65 -3.58 -19.08
N LYS A 322 9.78 -2.89 -19.23
CA LYS A 322 9.91 -1.94 -20.33
C LYS A 322 9.73 -2.73 -21.63
N SER A 323 8.79 -2.33 -22.46
CA SER A 323 8.79 -2.70 -23.86
C SER A 323 10.15 -2.30 -24.43
N GLU A 324 10.98 -3.28 -24.76
CA GLU A 324 12.17 -3.10 -25.59
C GLU A 324 11.71 -2.78 -27.01
N ASP A 325 11.15 -1.59 -27.22
CA ASP A 325 10.87 -1.05 -28.54
C ASP A 325 10.86 0.48 -28.42
N ASP A 326 12.05 1.07 -28.55
CA ASP A 326 12.32 2.37 -29.18
C ASP A 326 13.81 2.48 -29.56
#